data_AF-A0A2Z7A5T0-F1
#
_entry.id   AF-A0A2Z7A5T0-F1
#
_cell.length_a   1.000
_cell.length_b   1.000
_cell.length_c   1.000
_cell.angle_alpha   90.00
_cell.angle_beta   90.00
_cell.angle_gamma   90.00
#
_symmetry.space_group_name_H-M   'P 1'
#
loop_
_entity.id
_entity.type
_entity.pdbx_description
1 polymer ?
#
loop_
_entity_poly.entity_id
_entity_poly.type
_entity_poly.pdbx_seq_one_letter_code
_entity_poly.pdbx_strand_id
1 'polypeptide(L)'
;MSDYFAPRTTAGAQRSIKSVLVSKEALFNVDMSIARFFFDTCTPINAVNSVYFQKMVDAIVVVGPGYKTPKYNQLRTNLLGSMKKEVELLVSSYRSVWEERGCTIMADGWQDWSNRLLINFLVYCKRDTTFVRSIDASDIVKDATTICKLFVELVEWVGKIMSFIW
;
A
#
# COMPACT_ATOMS: atom_id res chain seq x y z
N MET A 1 9.43 -2.23 -22.21
CA MET A 1 10.13 -1.11 -22.85
C MET A 1 10.90 -0.40 -21.74
N SER A 2 12.20 -0.24 -21.96
CA SER A 2 13.28 -0.09 -20.97
C SER A 2 13.34 1.26 -20.23
N ASP A 3 13.45 1.21 -18.89
CA ASP A 3 13.96 2.33 -18.09
C ASP A 3 15.50 2.33 -18.11
N TYR A 4 16.10 3.00 -19.11
CA TYR A 4 17.57 3.12 -19.26
C TYR A 4 18.21 4.19 -18.36
N PHE A 5 17.43 4.88 -17.51
CA PHE A 5 17.98 5.85 -16.58
C PHE A 5 17.68 5.44 -15.14
N ALA A 6 18.75 5.10 -14.41
CA ALA A 6 18.67 4.91 -12.96
C ALA A 6 18.11 6.18 -12.28
N PRO A 7 17.32 6.05 -11.20
CA PRO A 7 16.85 7.20 -10.44
C PRO A 7 18.02 8.09 -10.01
N ARG A 8 17.99 9.36 -10.37
CA ARG A 8 19.10 10.32 -10.16
C ARG A 8 19.24 10.80 -8.71
N THR A 9 18.47 10.22 -7.80
CA THR A 9 18.33 10.62 -6.40
C THR A 9 18.89 9.57 -5.42
N THR A 10 19.49 8.48 -5.92
CA THR A 10 20.22 7.53 -5.07
C THR A 10 21.49 8.16 -4.49
N ALA A 11 21.92 7.68 -3.31
CA ALA A 11 23.17 8.10 -2.71
C ALA A 11 24.33 7.84 -3.69
N GLY A 12 25.00 8.91 -4.15
CA GLY A 12 26.08 8.85 -5.14
C GLY A 12 25.69 9.17 -6.60
N ALA A 13 24.41 9.43 -6.89
CA ALA A 13 23.99 9.85 -8.23
C ALA A 13 24.50 11.25 -8.61
N GLN A 14 24.86 11.42 -9.89
CA GLN A 14 25.35 12.70 -10.42
C GLN A 14 24.27 13.78 -10.35
N ARG A 15 24.58 14.85 -9.61
CA ARG A 15 23.73 16.03 -9.49
C ARG A 15 23.63 16.79 -10.81
N SER A 16 22.47 17.38 -11.09
CA SER A 16 22.31 18.27 -12.26
C SER A 16 23.03 19.60 -12.00
N ILE A 17 23.51 20.26 -13.05
CA ILE A 17 24.15 21.59 -12.95
C ILE A 17 23.19 22.58 -12.25
N LYS A 18 21.89 22.53 -12.58
CA LYS A 18 20.88 23.37 -11.93
C LYS A 18 20.81 23.13 -10.41
N SER A 19 20.94 21.89 -9.94
CA SER A 19 20.90 21.59 -8.51
C SER A 19 22.10 22.12 -7.73
N VAL A 20 23.25 22.35 -8.39
CA VAL A 20 24.44 22.95 -7.77
C VAL A 20 24.31 24.47 -7.64
N LEU A 21 23.46 25.08 -8.47
CA LEU A 21 23.22 26.53 -8.49
C LEU A 21 22.08 26.98 -7.56
N VAL A 22 21.36 26.04 -6.94
CA VAL A 22 20.28 26.36 -5.98
C VAL A 22 20.89 26.96 -4.72
N SER A 23 20.37 28.12 -4.28
CA SER A 23 20.84 28.76 -3.06
C SER A 23 20.53 27.91 -1.82
N LYS A 24 21.38 28.02 -0.79
CA LYS A 24 21.12 27.37 0.51
C LYS A 24 19.76 27.79 1.09
N GLU A 25 19.37 29.04 0.87
CA GLU A 25 18.09 29.58 1.29
C GLU A 25 16.90 28.91 0.57
N ALA A 26 17.01 28.69 -0.74
CA ALA A 26 15.98 28.00 -1.50
C ALA A 26 15.82 26.54 -1.06
N LEU A 27 16.94 25.83 -0.80
CA LEU A 27 16.90 24.49 -0.22
C LEU A 27 16.23 24.48 1.16
N PHE A 28 16.65 25.39 2.04
CA PHE A 28 16.07 25.53 3.38
C PHE A 28 14.56 25.80 3.33
N ASN A 29 14.09 26.64 2.40
CA ASN A 29 12.67 26.94 2.24
C ASN A 29 11.86 25.72 1.76
N VAL A 30 12.43 24.85 0.92
CA VAL A 30 11.81 23.58 0.52
C VAL A 30 11.75 22.63 1.71
N ASP A 31 12.87 22.43 2.40
CA ASP A 31 12.96 21.54 3.56
C ASP A 31 12.01 21.97 4.68
N MET A 32 11.94 23.28 4.95
CA MET A 32 11.03 23.87 5.93
C MET A 32 9.56 23.71 5.54
N SER A 33 9.24 23.80 4.25
CA SER A 33 7.88 23.53 3.74
C SER A 33 7.46 22.09 3.98
N ILE A 34 8.36 21.13 3.74
CA ILE A 34 8.13 19.71 4.05
C ILE A 34 7.95 19.51 5.55
N ALA A 35 8.85 20.05 6.37
CA ALA A 35 8.79 19.92 7.83
C ALA A 35 7.48 20.47 8.41
N ARG A 36 7.03 21.64 7.94
CA ARG A 36 5.75 22.24 8.35
C ARG A 36 4.57 21.32 8.07
N PHE A 37 4.52 20.69 6.89
CA PHE A 37 3.45 19.74 6.55
C PHE A 37 3.42 18.54 7.52
N PHE A 38 4.58 17.97 7.85
CA PHE A 38 4.66 16.86 8.81
C PHE A 38 4.16 17.25 10.20
N PHE A 39 4.59 18.41 10.71
CA PHE A 39 4.23 18.86 12.04
C PHE A 39 2.76 19.29 12.14
N ASP A 40 2.23 19.97 11.13
CA ASP A 40 0.82 20.39 11.07
C ASP A 40 -0.14 19.20 11.03
N THR A 41 0.21 18.16 10.27
CA THR A 41 -0.62 16.96 10.12
C THR A 41 -0.36 15.88 11.16
N CYS A 42 0.56 16.11 12.10
CA CYS A 42 1.06 15.12 13.05
C CYS A 42 1.53 13.82 12.37
N THR A 43 2.09 13.92 11.16
CA THR A 43 2.59 12.75 10.42
C THR A 43 3.87 12.23 11.09
N PRO A 44 3.98 10.93 11.39
CA PRO A 44 5.21 10.36 11.95
C PRO A 44 6.42 10.66 11.05
N ILE A 45 7.51 11.15 11.65
CA ILE A 45 8.73 11.53 10.92
C ILE A 45 9.30 10.33 10.12
N ASN A 46 9.03 9.09 10.55
CA ASN A 46 9.46 7.90 9.82
C ASN A 46 8.97 7.85 8.36
N ALA A 47 7.91 8.59 8.00
CA ALA A 47 7.34 8.55 6.66
C ALA A 47 8.32 9.05 5.59
N VAL A 48 9.36 9.82 5.97
CA VAL A 48 10.45 10.22 5.07
C VAL A 48 11.27 9.03 4.57
N ASN A 49 11.30 7.92 5.32
CA ASN A 49 11.98 6.69 4.93
C ASN A 49 11.14 5.80 4.00
N SER A 50 9.91 6.20 3.68
CA SER A 50 9.09 5.50 2.71
C SER A 50 9.75 5.53 1.33
N VAL A 51 9.74 4.38 0.64
CA VAL A 51 10.21 4.28 -0.76
C VAL A 51 9.47 5.21 -1.72
N TYR A 52 8.30 5.71 -1.31
CA TYR A 52 7.48 6.63 -2.09
C TYR A 52 7.75 8.09 -1.80
N PHE A 53 8.46 8.43 -0.71
CA PHE A 53 8.65 9.82 -0.29
C PHE A 53 9.46 10.62 -1.33
N GLN A 54 10.65 10.15 -1.67
CA GLN A 54 11.46 10.80 -2.71
C GLN A 54 10.79 10.69 -4.09
N LYS A 55 10.13 9.56 -4.40
CA LYS A 55 9.40 9.38 -5.67
C LYS A 55 8.29 10.41 -5.85
N MET A 56 7.58 10.78 -4.78
CA MET A 56 6.56 11.82 -4.79
C MET A 56 7.19 13.18 -5.15
N VAL A 57 8.31 13.55 -4.51
CA VAL A 57 9.02 14.80 -4.80
C VAL A 57 9.53 14.83 -6.23
N ASP A 58 10.14 13.74 -6.69
CA ASP A 58 10.65 13.61 -8.05
C ASP A 58 9.53 13.76 -9.10
N ALA A 59 8.36 13.15 -8.86
CA ALA A 59 7.19 13.30 -9.73
C ALA A 59 6.66 14.73 -9.78
N ILE A 60 6.63 15.45 -8.65
CA ILE A 60 6.24 16.87 -8.59
C ILE A 60 7.23 17.73 -9.40
N VAL A 61 8.53 17.49 -9.24
CA VAL A 61 9.60 18.22 -9.94
C VAL A 61 9.52 18.01 -11.45
N VAL A 62 9.17 16.80 -11.92
CA VAL A 62 8.99 16.49 -13.34
C VAL A 62 7.87 17.33 -13.98
N VAL A 63 6.75 17.55 -13.28
CA VAL A 63 5.67 18.43 -13.77
C VAL A 63 6.09 19.90 -13.73
N GLY A 64 6.80 20.30 -12.67
CA GLY A 64 7.34 21.65 -12.52
C GLY A 64 6.33 22.69 -12.04
N PRO A 65 6.66 23.99 -12.20
CA PRO A 65 5.82 25.09 -11.74
C PRO A 65 4.41 25.04 -12.33
N GLY A 66 3.40 25.23 -11.49
CA GLY A 66 1.99 25.20 -11.88
C GLY A 66 1.26 23.90 -11.51
N TYR A 67 1.98 22.85 -11.09
CA TYR A 67 1.35 21.67 -10.50
C TYR A 67 0.41 22.03 -9.34
N LYS A 68 -0.75 21.38 -9.30
CA LYS A 68 -1.73 21.50 -8.22
C LYS A 68 -1.86 20.14 -7.54
N THR A 69 -1.73 20.14 -6.22
CA THR A 69 -1.86 18.92 -5.41
C THR A 69 -3.26 18.32 -5.52
N PRO A 70 -3.42 17.00 -5.30
CA PRO A 70 -4.73 16.38 -5.27
C PRO A 70 -5.60 16.95 -4.15
N LYS A 71 -6.89 17.15 -4.44
CA LYS A 71 -7.88 17.54 -3.43
C LYS A 71 -8.25 16.35 -2.55
N TYR A 72 -8.77 16.63 -1.35
CA TYR A 72 -9.28 15.61 -0.41
C TYR A 72 -10.18 14.55 -1.08
N ASN A 73 -11.16 15.00 -1.88
CA ASN A 73 -12.06 14.08 -2.57
C ASN A 73 -11.34 13.21 -3.61
N GLN A 74 -10.32 13.74 -4.31
CA GLN A 74 -9.57 12.95 -5.29
C GLN A 74 -8.75 11.85 -4.60
N LEU A 75 -8.16 12.14 -3.43
CA LEU A 75 -7.44 11.15 -2.62
C LEU A 75 -8.36 10.02 -2.15
N ARG A 76 -9.51 10.36 -1.54
CA ARG A 76 -10.40 9.34 -0.94
C ARG A 76 -11.20 8.52 -1.96
N THR A 77 -11.35 8.99 -3.21
CA THR A 77 -12.11 8.27 -4.24
C THR A 77 -11.20 7.75 -5.35
N ASN A 78 -10.83 8.62 -6.29
CA ASN A 78 -10.29 8.20 -7.58
C ASN A 78 -8.87 7.64 -7.43
N LEU A 79 -8.03 8.33 -6.66
CA LEU A 79 -6.65 7.90 -6.43
C LEU A 79 -6.60 6.64 -5.55
N LEU A 80 -7.43 6.56 -4.50
CA LEU A 80 -7.56 5.34 -3.72
C LEU A 80 -8.01 4.15 -4.58
N GLY A 81 -8.97 4.36 -5.49
CA GLY A 81 -9.41 3.35 -6.46
C GLY A 81 -8.30 2.90 -7.39
N SER A 82 -7.46 3.81 -7.88
CA SER A 82 -6.28 3.47 -8.70
C SER A 82 -5.25 2.66 -7.91
N MET A 83 -4.95 3.06 -6.67
CA MET A 83 -4.04 2.30 -5.80
C MET A 83 -4.59 0.91 -5.48
N LYS A 84 -5.91 0.79 -5.25
CA LYS A 84 -6.57 -0.51 -5.06
C LYS A 84 -6.35 -1.43 -6.25
N LYS A 85 -6.53 -0.93 -7.48
CA LYS A 85 -6.30 -1.72 -8.70
C LYS A 85 -4.83 -2.15 -8.84
N GLU A 86 -3.89 -1.27 -8.51
CA GLU A 86 -2.46 -1.61 -8.53
C GLU A 86 -2.15 -2.75 -7.54
N VAL A 87 -2.70 -2.68 -6.33
CA VAL A 87 -2.57 -3.74 -5.32
C VAL A 87 -3.28 -5.03 -5.77
N GLU A 88 -4.47 -4.94 -6.38
CA GLU A 88 -5.20 -6.11 -6.90
C GLU A 88 -4.39 -6.82 -8.00
N LEU A 89 -3.74 -6.07 -8.90
CA LEU A 89 -2.84 -6.62 -9.91
C LEU A 89 -1.62 -7.31 -9.26
N LEU A 90 -1.02 -6.69 -8.24
CA LEU A 90 0.09 -7.29 -7.50
C LEU A 90 -0.33 -8.61 -6.83
N VAL A 91 -1.48 -8.61 -6.14
CA VAL A 91 -2.04 -9.80 -5.49
C VAL A 91 -2.36 -10.90 -6.52
N SER A 92 -2.92 -10.53 -7.67
CA SER A 92 -3.20 -11.48 -8.75
C SER A 92 -1.93 -12.17 -9.27
N SER A 93 -0.79 -11.46 -9.28
CA SER A 93 0.49 -12.03 -9.69
C SER A 93 0.97 -13.14 -8.73
N TYR A 94 0.62 -13.04 -7.44
CA TYR A 94 0.96 -14.04 -6.43
C TYR A 94 0.10 -15.30 -6.49
N ARG A 95 -1.12 -15.19 -7.03
CA ARG A 95 -2.07 -16.31 -7.11
C ARG A 95 -1.52 -17.52 -7.85
N SER A 96 -0.81 -17.30 -8.96
CA SER A 96 -0.14 -18.39 -9.70
C SER A 96 0.88 -19.15 -8.84
N VAL A 97 1.60 -18.44 -7.97
CA VAL A 97 2.59 -19.02 -7.06
C VAL A 97 1.90 -19.80 -5.94
N TRP A 98 0.78 -19.29 -5.43
CA TRP A 98 -0.03 -19.98 -4.42
C TRP A 98 -0.62 -21.28 -4.97
N GLU A 99 -1.10 -21.27 -6.21
CA GLU A 99 -1.63 -22.46 -6.87
C GLU A 99 -0.55 -23.52 -7.14
N GLU A 100 0.64 -23.11 -7.58
CA GLU A 100 1.76 -24.02 -7.86
C GLU A 100 2.39 -24.62 -6.59
N ARG A 101 2.63 -23.78 -5.58
CA ARG A 101 3.49 -24.13 -4.42
C ARG A 101 2.73 -24.33 -3.12
N GLY A 102 1.42 -24.08 -3.16
CA GLY A 102 0.56 -24.04 -1.99
C GLY A 102 0.72 -22.76 -1.16
N CYS A 103 -0.27 -22.53 -0.32
CA CYS A 103 -0.27 -21.46 0.66
C CYS A 103 -1.14 -21.83 1.87
N THR A 104 -1.07 -21.02 2.92
CA THR A 104 -1.91 -21.13 4.10
C THR A 104 -2.89 -19.96 4.15
N ILE A 105 -4.18 -20.25 4.24
CA ILE A 105 -5.18 -19.23 4.59
C ILE A 105 -5.14 -19.04 6.11
N MET A 106 -5.07 -17.79 6.52
CA MET A 106 -5.25 -17.35 7.91
C MET A 106 -6.49 -16.46 7.98
N ALA A 107 -7.26 -16.60 9.05
CA ALA A 107 -8.34 -15.70 9.37
C ALA A 107 -8.11 -15.13 10.77
N ASP A 108 -8.18 -13.82 10.89
CA ASP A 108 -8.09 -13.11 12.16
C ASP A 108 -9.41 -12.38 12.42
N GLY A 109 -10.14 -12.85 13.42
CA GLY A 109 -11.41 -12.28 13.83
C GLY A 109 -11.24 -11.39 15.04
N TRP A 110 -11.54 -10.10 14.92
CA TRP A 110 -11.51 -9.17 16.05
C TRP A 110 -12.87 -8.50 16.23
N GLN A 111 -13.22 -8.25 17.49
CA GLN A 111 -14.46 -7.60 17.86
C GLN A 111 -14.16 -6.30 18.60
N ASP A 112 -14.75 -5.20 18.15
CA ASP A 112 -14.60 -3.90 18.81
C ASP A 112 -15.56 -3.74 20.00
N TRP A 113 -15.41 -2.64 20.74
CA TRP A 113 -16.27 -2.32 21.89
C TRP A 113 -17.71 -1.96 21.51
N SER A 114 -17.95 -1.69 20.23
CA SER A 114 -19.29 -1.45 19.66
C SER A 114 -19.92 -2.75 19.13
N ASN A 115 -19.35 -3.91 19.50
CA ASN A 115 -19.79 -5.24 19.05
C ASN A 115 -19.70 -5.44 17.53
N ARG A 116 -18.88 -4.63 16.85
CA ARG A 116 -18.57 -4.81 15.43
C ARG A 116 -17.59 -5.96 15.29
N LEU A 117 -17.95 -6.99 14.54
CA LEU A 117 -17.09 -8.13 14.26
C LEU A 117 -16.46 -7.94 12.88
N LEU A 118 -15.13 -8.03 12.81
CA LEU A 118 -14.40 -7.97 11.55
C LEU A 118 -13.52 -9.21 11.41
N ILE A 119 -13.63 -9.88 10.27
CA ILE A 119 -12.82 -11.05 9.93
C ILE A 119 -11.86 -10.68 8.81
N ASN A 120 -10.57 -10.66 9.11
CA ASN A 120 -9.51 -10.41 8.15
C ASN A 120 -9.00 -11.73 7.59
N PHE A 121 -8.98 -11.86 6.26
CA PHE A 121 -8.40 -13.00 5.56
C PHE A 121 -7.03 -12.64 5.00
N LEU A 122 -6.06 -13.47 5.33
CA LEU A 122 -4.69 -13.37 4.87
C LEU A 122 -4.27 -14.68 4.22
N VAL A 123 -3.36 -14.58 3.25
CA VAL A 123 -2.71 -15.72 2.64
C VAL A 123 -1.24 -15.66 2.96
N TYR A 124 -0.73 -16.67 3.65
CA TYR A 124 0.69 -16.87 3.90
C TYR A 124 1.27 -17.82 2.85
N CYS A 125 2.38 -17.44 2.25
CA CYS A 125 3.21 -18.35 1.48
C CYS A 125 4.68 -18.20 1.89
N LYS A 126 5.56 -19.09 1.40
CA LYS A 126 7.00 -19.06 1.73
C LYS A 126 7.66 -17.69 1.51
N ARG A 127 7.10 -16.85 0.64
CA ARG A 127 7.61 -15.52 0.34
C ARG A 127 7.17 -14.50 1.39
N ASP A 128 5.88 -14.36 1.63
CA ASP A 128 5.30 -13.31 2.47
C ASP A 128 3.84 -13.60 2.83
N THR A 129 3.29 -12.78 3.74
CA THR A 129 1.86 -12.71 4.05
C THR A 129 1.19 -11.63 3.21
N THR A 130 0.07 -11.97 2.57
CA THR A 130 -0.74 -11.06 1.76
C THR A 130 -2.12 -10.89 2.38
N PHE A 131 -2.54 -9.65 2.63
CA PHE A 131 -3.93 -9.35 2.98
C PHE A 131 -4.83 -9.54 1.75
N VAL A 132 -5.93 -10.28 1.89
CA VAL A 132 -6.86 -10.56 0.78
C VAL A 132 -8.12 -9.73 0.90
N ARG A 133 -8.84 -9.86 2.01
CA ARG A 133 -10.10 -9.15 2.26
C ARG A 133 -10.38 -9.05 3.75
N SER A 134 -11.20 -8.07 4.12
CA SER A 134 -11.83 -8.00 5.43
C SER A 134 -13.33 -8.07 5.26
N ILE A 135 -14.02 -8.79 6.14
CA ILE A 135 -15.46 -8.97 6.13
C ILE A 135 -16.03 -8.38 7.41
N ASP A 136 -16.98 -7.47 7.25
CA ASP A 136 -17.83 -7.04 8.37
C ASP A 136 -18.83 -8.14 8.67
N ALA A 137 -18.65 -8.78 9.81
CA ALA A 137 -19.42 -9.91 10.29
C ALA A 137 -20.33 -9.53 11.47
N SER A 138 -20.59 -8.24 11.67
CA SER A 138 -21.44 -7.74 12.78
C SER A 138 -22.87 -8.27 12.69
N ASP A 139 -23.40 -8.37 11.47
CA ASP A 139 -24.75 -8.89 11.19
C ASP A 139 -24.75 -10.39 10.83
N ILE A 140 -23.59 -11.06 10.92
CA ILE A 140 -23.44 -12.46 10.56
C ILE A 140 -23.74 -13.36 11.76
N VAL A 141 -24.59 -14.38 11.56
CA VAL A 141 -24.79 -15.45 12.55
C VAL A 141 -23.48 -16.23 12.70
N LYS A 142 -22.92 -16.24 13.91
CA LYS A 142 -21.64 -16.88 14.24
C LYS A 142 -21.75 -18.41 14.34
N ASP A 143 -22.37 -19.06 13.36
CA ASP A 143 -22.42 -20.51 13.27
C ASP A 143 -21.32 -21.07 12.36
N ALA A 144 -21.01 -22.35 12.56
CA ALA A 144 -19.95 -23.03 11.82
C ALA A 144 -20.21 -23.05 10.30
N THR A 145 -21.48 -23.07 9.88
CA THR A 145 -21.88 -23.14 8.47
C THR A 145 -21.55 -21.83 7.76
N THR A 146 -21.87 -20.70 8.38
CA THR A 146 -21.69 -19.37 7.80
C THR A 146 -20.22 -19.03 7.74
N ILE A 147 -19.45 -19.35 8.80
CA ILE A 147 -18.00 -19.21 8.80
C ILE A 147 -17.38 -20.10 7.71
N CYS A 148 -17.79 -21.38 7.60
CA CYS A 148 -17.29 -22.28 6.55
C CYS A 148 -17.50 -21.72 5.15
N LYS A 149 -18.65 -21.10 4.86
CA LYS A 149 -18.91 -20.48 3.54
C LYS A 149 -17.88 -19.39 3.20
N LEU A 150 -17.50 -18.56 4.17
CA LEU A 150 -16.49 -17.51 3.96
C LEU A 150 -15.12 -18.10 3.59
N PHE A 151 -14.76 -19.24 4.18
CA PHE A 151 -13.54 -19.97 3.85
C PHE A 151 -13.63 -20.66 2.49
N VAL A 152 -14.76 -21.29 2.16
CA VAL A 152 -14.95 -21.95 0.85
C VAL A 152 -14.80 -20.97 -0.29
N GLU A 153 -15.47 -19.80 -0.21
CA GLU A 153 -15.30 -18.74 -1.22
C GLU A 153 -13.84 -18.30 -1.38
N LEU A 154 -13.12 -18.21 -0.26
CA LEU A 154 -11.73 -17.80 -0.28
C LEU A 154 -10.83 -18.89 -0.89
N VAL A 155 -11.07 -20.16 -0.56
CA VAL A 155 -10.34 -21.31 -1.14
C VAL A 155 -10.53 -21.37 -2.64
N GLU A 156 -11.77 -21.20 -3.13
CA GLU A 156 -12.07 -21.13 -4.56
C GLU A 156 -11.36 -19.94 -5.24
N TRP A 157 -11.28 -18.81 -4.55
CA TRP A 157 -10.55 -17.65 -5.05
C TRP A 157 -9.03 -17.80 -5.00
N VAL A 158 -8.45 -18.55 -4.05
CA VAL A 158 -6.99 -18.73 -3.95
C VAL A 158 -6.49 -19.81 -4.92
N GLY A 159 -7.09 -21.01 -4.92
CA GLY A 159 -6.63 -22.18 -5.69
C GLY A 159 -6.57 -23.46 -4.85
N LYS A 160 -6.55 -24.63 -5.50
CA LYS A 160 -6.88 -25.94 -4.86
C LYS A 160 -5.82 -26.55 -3.92
N ILE A 161 -4.57 -26.07 -3.89
CA ILE A 161 -3.51 -26.66 -3.04
C ILE A 161 -3.32 -25.80 -1.79
N MET A 162 -3.82 -26.26 -0.64
CA MET A 162 -3.87 -25.45 0.58
C MET A 162 -3.63 -26.26 1.85
N SER A 163 -3.02 -25.62 2.85
CA SER A 163 -3.04 -26.06 4.25
C SER A 163 -3.76 -25.01 5.11
N PHE A 164 -4.47 -25.42 6.16
CA PHE A 164 -5.12 -24.51 7.10
C PHE A 164 -4.33 -24.48 8.40
N ILE A 165 -4.13 -23.28 8.96
CA ILE A 165 -3.67 -23.09 10.34
C ILE A 165 -4.75 -22.22 11.01
N TRP A 166 -5.37 -22.75 12.06
CA TRP A 166 -6.35 -22.05 12.91
C TRP A 166 -5.64 -21.18 13.94
#